data_AF-A0A7S3FHN2-F1
#
_entry.id   AF-A0A7S3FHN2-F1
#
_cell.length_a   1.000
_cell.length_b   1.000
_cell.length_c   1.000
_cell.angle_alpha   90.00
_cell.angle_beta   90.00
_cell.angle_gamma   90.00
#
_symmetry.space_group_name_H-M   'P 1'
#
loop_
_entity.id
_entity.type
_entity.pdbx_description
1 polymer ?
#
loop_
_entity_poly.entity_id
_entity_poly.type
_entity_poly.pdbx_seq_one_letter_code
_entity_poly.pdbx_strand_id
1 'polypeptide(L)'
;DSETASFFTAAAEEVLGEEGADAVALMAAAMARISGRVKMQHTSLLSGHPDCVTMQFSSAAGTIRTPSYVWSWLKRMLSEEDVEEVRRVTLSADNMLAIFDVAPKVAQTIIDAAANDDRGGVTVEKCSKLPELPNRNPP
;
A
#
# COMPACT_ATOMS: atom_id res chain seq x y z
N ASP A 1 29.17 -17.62 8.23
CA ASP A 1 30.45 -18.24 8.61
C ASP A 1 30.56 -18.39 10.11
N SER A 2 30.98 -19.57 10.57
CA SER A 2 31.02 -19.96 11.99
C SER A 2 31.96 -19.09 12.83
N GLU A 3 32.98 -18.49 12.21
CA GLU A 3 33.98 -17.63 12.87
C GLU A 3 33.40 -16.25 13.24
N THR A 4 32.53 -15.71 12.40
CA THR A 4 31.92 -14.40 12.64
C THR A 4 30.91 -14.46 13.79
N ALA A 5 30.20 -15.59 13.93
CA ALA A 5 29.23 -15.80 14.99
C ALA A 5 29.88 -15.77 16.38
N SER A 6 31.09 -16.33 16.54
CA SER A 6 31.81 -16.32 17.82
C SER A 6 32.22 -14.94 18.31
N PHE A 7 32.39 -13.95 17.42
CA PHE A 7 32.66 -12.57 17.82
C PHE A 7 31.47 -11.92 18.53
N PHE A 8 30.25 -12.36 18.25
CA PHE A 8 29.03 -11.82 18.84
C PHE A 8 28.49 -12.65 20.01
N THR A 9 29.01 -13.87 20.22
CA THR A 9 28.54 -14.77 21.29
C THR A 9 28.72 -14.16 22.68
N ALA A 10 29.89 -13.59 22.98
CA ALA A 10 30.14 -12.99 24.29
C ALA A 10 29.19 -11.81 24.62
N ALA A 11 28.95 -10.94 23.63
CA ALA A 11 28.01 -9.82 23.79
C ALA A 11 26.55 -10.30 23.89
N ALA A 12 26.18 -11.38 23.20
CA ALA A 12 24.84 -11.95 23.29
C ALA A 12 24.59 -12.62 24.65
N GLU A 13 25.59 -13.30 25.21
CA GLU A 13 25.51 -13.92 26.54
C GLU A 13 25.42 -12.88 27.65
N GLU A 14 26.14 -11.75 27.53
CA GLU A 14 26.06 -10.63 28.46
C GLU A 14 24.64 -10.02 28.46
N VAL A 15 24.08 -9.74 27.28
CA VAL A 15 22.73 -9.16 27.15
C VAL A 15 21.64 -10.11 27.66
N LEU A 16 21.76 -11.41 27.42
CA LEU A 16 20.83 -12.42 27.93
C LEU A 16 20.97 -12.67 29.44
N GLY A 17 22.12 -12.34 30.02
CA GLY A 17 22.40 -12.49 31.45
C GLY A 17 21.95 -11.29 32.28
N GLU A 18 22.12 -10.07 31.76
CA GLU A 18 21.78 -8.82 32.47
C GLU A 18 20.31 -8.45 32.35
N GLU A 19 19.71 -8.67 31.18
CA GLU A 19 18.28 -8.53 30.98
C GLU A 19 17.68 -9.93 31.05
N GLY A 20 16.74 -10.21 31.95
CA GLY A 20 15.89 -11.41 31.91
C GLY A 20 14.94 -11.42 30.69
N ALA A 21 15.41 -10.88 29.57
CA ALA A 21 14.72 -10.69 28.32
C ALA A 21 14.58 -12.03 27.60
N ASP A 22 13.40 -12.24 27.05
CA ASP A 22 13.11 -13.39 26.21
C ASP A 22 14.04 -13.37 24.99
N ALA A 23 14.84 -14.43 24.83
CA ALA A 23 15.74 -14.61 23.70
C ALA A 23 15.03 -14.45 22.34
N VAL A 24 13.73 -14.81 22.28
CA VAL A 24 12.90 -14.62 21.09
C VAL A 24 12.67 -13.14 20.80
N ALA A 25 12.42 -12.32 21.82
CA ALA A 25 12.19 -10.89 21.67
C ALA A 25 13.46 -10.14 21.24
N LEU A 26 14.60 -10.47 21.83
CA LEU A 26 15.90 -9.92 21.44
C LEU A 26 16.28 -10.29 20.00
N MET A 27 16.07 -11.56 19.64
CA MET A 27 16.33 -12.02 18.27
C MET A 27 15.39 -11.33 17.26
N ALA A 28 14.10 -11.19 17.59
CA ALA A 28 13.15 -10.46 16.75
C ALA A 28 13.55 -9.00 16.56
N ALA A 29 13.99 -8.31 17.63
CA ALA A 29 14.45 -6.93 17.56
C ALA A 29 15.75 -6.79 16.73
N ALA A 30 16.72 -7.68 16.92
CA ALA A 30 17.94 -7.71 16.15
C ALA A 30 17.67 -7.97 14.66
N MET A 31 16.81 -8.94 14.34
CA MET A 31 16.38 -9.21 12.97
C MET A 31 15.64 -8.03 12.35
N ALA A 32 14.77 -7.34 13.09
CA ALA A 32 14.11 -6.13 12.62
C ALA A 32 15.13 -5.01 12.28
N ARG A 33 16.16 -4.85 13.11
CA ARG A 33 17.26 -3.88 12.93
C ARG A 33 18.15 -4.22 11.72
N ILE A 34 18.56 -5.49 11.59
CA ILE A 34 19.46 -5.97 10.54
C ILE A 34 18.75 -6.03 9.18
N SER A 35 17.49 -6.45 9.15
CA SER A 35 16.71 -6.52 7.91
C SER A 35 16.28 -5.14 7.38
N GLY A 36 16.52 -4.06 8.14
CA GLY A 36 16.07 -2.71 7.79
C GLY A 36 14.54 -2.55 7.78
N ARG A 37 13.79 -3.57 8.20
CA ARG A 37 12.32 -3.59 8.22
C ARG A 37 11.77 -2.92 9.47
N VAL A 38 12.10 -1.63 9.65
CA VAL A 38 11.58 -0.84 10.78
C VAL A 38 10.17 -0.32 10.49
N LYS A 39 9.74 -0.31 9.22
CA LYS A 39 8.36 -0.15 8.78
C LYS A 39 8.14 -1.05 7.57
N MET A 40 7.04 -1.82 7.51
CA MET A 40 6.56 -2.33 6.23
C MET A 40 6.22 -1.12 5.37
N GLN A 41 7.15 -0.68 4.52
CA GLN A 41 6.89 0.38 3.55
C GLN A 41 6.00 -0.23 2.48
N HIS A 42 4.74 0.20 2.44
CA HIS A 42 3.87 -0.05 1.31
C HIS A 42 4.40 0.80 0.15
N THR A 43 5.17 0.19 -0.74
CA THR A 43 5.53 0.82 -2.01
C THR A 43 4.36 0.65 -2.98
N SER A 44 3.95 1.73 -3.65
CA SER A 44 2.93 1.68 -4.71
C SER A 44 3.30 0.60 -5.74
N LEU A 45 2.34 -0.26 -6.09
CA LEU A 45 2.54 -1.20 -7.18
C LEU A 45 2.66 -0.45 -8.52
N LEU A 46 1.90 0.63 -8.70
CA LEU A 46 1.82 1.42 -9.94
C LEU A 46 3.11 2.19 -10.28
N SER A 47 3.84 2.66 -9.25
CA SER A 47 4.96 3.60 -9.45
C SER A 47 6.21 3.29 -8.63
N GLY A 48 6.16 2.32 -7.71
CA GLY A 48 7.25 2.04 -6.77
C GLY A 48 7.45 3.14 -5.72
N HIS A 49 6.55 4.14 -5.65
CA HIS A 49 6.69 5.24 -4.71
C HIS A 49 6.52 4.75 -3.27
N PRO A 50 7.44 5.08 -2.36
CA PRO A 50 7.30 4.72 -0.96
C PRO A 50 6.07 5.40 -0.35
N ASP A 51 5.47 4.73 0.64
CA ASP A 51 4.36 5.22 1.45
C ASP A 51 3.07 5.52 0.65
N CYS A 52 2.79 4.73 -0.38
CA CYS A 52 1.56 4.82 -1.17
C CYS A 52 0.88 3.44 -1.27
N VAL A 53 -0.45 3.42 -1.14
CA VAL A 53 -1.27 2.23 -1.37
C VAL A 53 -1.93 2.35 -2.73
N THR A 54 -1.72 1.35 -3.58
CA THR A 54 -2.42 1.25 -4.86
C THR A 54 -3.82 0.69 -4.63
N MET A 55 -4.83 1.39 -5.13
CA MET A 55 -6.23 1.06 -5.02
C MET A 55 -6.78 0.71 -6.40
N GLN A 56 -7.77 -0.18 -6.43
CA GLN A 56 -8.54 -0.48 -7.64
C GLN A 56 -10.00 -0.09 -7.43
N PHE A 57 -10.57 0.55 -8.44
CA PHE A 57 -11.94 1.01 -8.50
C PHE A 57 -12.64 0.28 -9.64
N SER A 58 -13.83 -0.23 -9.38
CA SER A 58 -14.70 -0.86 -10.39
C SER A 58 -16.10 -0.27 -10.33
N SER A 59 -16.81 -0.32 -11.46
CA SER A 59 -18.20 0.11 -11.56
C SER A 59 -19.09 -1.05 -11.99
N ALA A 60 -20.25 -1.19 -11.35
CA ALA A 60 -21.28 -2.15 -11.74
C ALA A 60 -21.89 -1.82 -13.12
N ALA A 61 -21.76 -0.57 -13.59
CA ALA A 61 -22.13 -0.18 -14.94
C ALA A 61 -21.17 -0.73 -16.02
N GLY A 62 -20.07 -1.38 -15.61
CA GLY A 62 -19.07 -1.96 -16.49
C GLY A 62 -17.95 -0.98 -16.81
N THR A 63 -17.75 -0.70 -18.10
CA THR A 63 -16.57 -0.02 -18.62
C THR A 63 -16.46 1.44 -18.17
N ILE A 64 -15.33 1.79 -17.57
CA ILE A 64 -14.94 3.15 -17.19
C ILE A 64 -14.31 3.82 -18.41
N ARG A 65 -15.06 4.74 -19.04
CA ARG A 65 -14.61 5.38 -20.29
C ARG A 65 -13.51 6.43 -20.09
N THR A 66 -13.51 7.11 -18.95
CA THR A 66 -12.59 8.22 -18.68
C THR A 66 -12.17 8.24 -17.21
N PRO A 67 -10.92 8.64 -16.90
CA PRO A 67 -10.49 8.88 -15.52
C PRO A 67 -11.34 9.94 -14.80
N SER A 68 -11.96 10.87 -15.55
CA SER A 68 -12.84 11.91 -15.00
C SER A 68 -14.01 11.34 -14.22
N TYR A 69 -14.55 10.16 -14.62
CA TYR A 69 -15.62 9.49 -13.87
C TYR A 69 -15.18 9.15 -12.44
N VAL A 70 -13.97 8.61 -12.30
CA VAL A 70 -13.37 8.25 -11.01
C VAL A 70 -13.13 9.51 -10.18
N TRP A 71 -12.59 10.58 -10.78
CA TRP A 71 -12.39 11.86 -10.10
C TRP A 71 -13.69 12.49 -9.61
N SER A 72 -14.76 12.44 -10.41
CA SER A 72 -16.08 12.93 -10.02
C SER A 72 -16.64 12.13 -8.84
N TRP A 73 -16.41 10.82 -8.82
CA TRP A 73 -16.81 9.99 -7.69
C TRP A 73 -16.01 10.34 -6.42
N LEU A 74 -14.68 10.41 -6.51
CA LEU A 74 -13.80 10.75 -5.39
C LEU A 74 -14.17 12.10 -4.75
N LYS A 75 -14.36 13.14 -5.57
CA LYS A 75 -14.75 14.49 -5.10
C LYS A 75 -16.12 14.56 -4.44
N ARG A 76 -17.01 13.61 -4.77
CA ARG A 76 -18.34 13.55 -4.15
C ARG A 76 -18.29 12.88 -2.78
N MET A 77 -17.38 11.92 -2.61
CA MET A 77 -17.35 11.03 -1.47
C MET A 77 -16.34 11.42 -0.40
N LEU A 78 -15.35 12.23 -0.75
CA LEU A 78 -14.22 12.58 0.10
C LEU A 78 -14.15 14.09 0.34
N SER A 79 -13.44 14.48 1.40
CA SER A 79 -13.07 15.88 1.64
C SER A 79 -12.05 16.36 0.59
N GLU A 80 -11.92 17.68 0.39
CA GLU A 80 -10.92 18.22 -0.56
C GLU A 80 -9.49 17.79 -0.21
N GLU A 81 -9.14 17.76 1.09
CA GLU A 81 -7.83 17.31 1.58
C GLU A 81 -7.55 15.84 1.19
N ASP A 82 -8.54 14.95 1.38
CA ASP A 82 -8.39 13.53 1.04
C ASP A 82 -8.28 13.30 -0.47
N VAL A 83 -8.94 14.13 -1.29
CA VAL A 83 -8.86 14.06 -2.75
C VAL A 83 -7.46 14.45 -3.24
N GLU A 84 -6.79 15.42 -2.61
CA GLU A 84 -5.44 15.85 -2.97
C GLU A 84 -4.38 14.75 -2.74
N GLU A 85 -4.66 13.80 -1.84
CA GLU A 85 -3.81 12.64 -1.59
C GLU A 85 -3.92 11.57 -2.69
N VAL A 86 -4.90 11.67 -3.58
CA VAL A 86 -5.07 10.76 -4.72
C VAL A 86 -4.13 11.14 -5.86
N ARG A 87 -3.38 10.16 -6.37
CA ARG A 87 -2.40 10.35 -7.42
C ARG A 87 -2.60 9.34 -8.55
N ARG A 88 -2.28 9.77 -9.77
CA ARG A 88 -2.06 8.91 -10.95
C ARG A 88 -3.23 7.96 -11.29
N VAL A 89 -4.45 8.48 -11.33
CA VAL A 89 -5.61 7.72 -11.82
C VAL A 89 -5.38 7.26 -13.26
N THR A 90 -5.34 5.94 -13.46
CA THR A 90 -5.08 5.27 -14.73
C THR A 90 -6.13 4.19 -14.95
N LEU A 91 -6.56 3.97 -16.19
CA LEU A 91 -7.49 2.88 -16.51
C LEU A 91 -6.72 1.61 -16.84
N SER A 92 -7.28 0.45 -16.51
CA SER A 92 -6.79 -0.84 -17.00
C SER A 92 -6.96 -0.94 -18.52
N ALA A 93 -6.22 -1.84 -19.16
CA ALA A 93 -6.23 -2.02 -20.61
C ALA A 93 -7.62 -2.38 -21.17
N ASP A 94 -8.42 -3.09 -20.38
CA ASP A 94 -9.81 -3.45 -20.67
C ASP A 94 -10.83 -2.36 -20.29
N ASN A 95 -10.38 -1.26 -19.70
CA ASN A 95 -11.19 -0.17 -19.16
C ASN A 95 -12.24 -0.62 -18.12
N MET A 96 -12.11 -1.80 -17.52
CA MET A 96 -13.05 -2.28 -16.50
C MET A 96 -12.71 -1.77 -15.11
N LEU A 97 -11.44 -1.43 -14.89
CA LEU A 97 -10.90 -0.97 -13.62
C LEU A 97 -10.20 0.37 -13.78
N ALA A 98 -10.22 1.15 -12.72
CA ALA A 98 -9.33 2.28 -12.56
C ALA A 98 -8.38 2.00 -11.40
N ILE A 99 -7.10 2.30 -11.61
CA ILE A 99 -6.03 2.15 -10.63
C ILE A 99 -5.53 3.53 -10.26
N PHE A 100 -5.33 3.77 -8.97
CA PHE A 100 -4.74 5.00 -8.47
C PHE A 100 -3.95 4.75 -7.19
N ASP A 101 -3.05 5.67 -6.86
CA ASP A 101 -2.26 5.63 -5.64
C ASP A 101 -2.83 6.63 -4.62
N VAL A 102 -2.84 6.26 -3.34
CA VAL A 102 -3.22 7.15 -2.22
C VAL A 102 -2.30 6.98 -1.03
N ALA A 103 -2.25 7.99 -0.17
CA ALA A 103 -1.63 7.86 1.13
C ALA A 103 -2.36 6.80 1.98
N PRO A 104 -1.64 5.95 2.76
CA PRO A 104 -2.23 4.91 3.60
C PRO A 104 -3.31 5.43 4.56
N LYS A 105 -3.18 6.67 5.03
CA LYS A 105 -4.14 7.34 5.92
C LYS A 105 -5.54 7.49 5.29
N VAL A 106 -5.62 7.64 3.96
CA VAL A 106 -6.88 7.89 3.22
C VAL A 106 -7.47 6.60 2.65
N ALA A 107 -6.67 5.54 2.51
CA ALA A 107 -7.09 4.29 1.86
C ALA A 107 -8.33 3.66 2.50
N GLN A 108 -8.43 3.67 3.83
CA GLN A 108 -9.60 3.10 4.53
C GLN A 108 -10.84 3.98 4.33
N THR A 109 -10.69 5.31 4.44
CA THR A 109 -11.77 6.27 4.18
C THR A 109 -12.41 6.06 2.81
N ILE A 110 -11.62 5.78 1.77
CA ILE A 110 -12.12 5.52 0.42
C ILE A 110 -12.92 4.22 0.34
N ILE A 111 -12.47 3.16 1.02
CA ILE A 111 -13.17 1.87 1.05
C ILE A 111 -14.52 2.03 1.76
N ASP A 112 -14.51 2.72 2.91
CA ASP A 112 -15.71 2.95 3.70
C ASP A 112 -16.69 3.85 2.93
N ALA A 113 -16.19 4.86 2.22
CA ALA A 113 -16.99 5.69 1.34
C ALA A 113 -17.65 4.87 0.21
N ALA A 114 -16.94 3.93 -0.41
CA ALA A 114 -17.51 3.06 -1.42
C ALA A 114 -18.60 2.14 -0.86
N ALA A 115 -18.40 1.59 0.34
CA ALA A 115 -19.40 0.76 1.00
C ALA A 115 -20.68 1.53 1.37
N ASN A 116 -20.57 2.84 1.64
CA ASN A 116 -21.67 3.72 2.01
C ASN A 116 -22.21 4.58 0.86
N ASP A 117 -21.84 4.32 -0.41
CA ASP A 117 -22.39 5.07 -1.54
C ASP A 117 -23.85 4.66 -1.79
N ASP A 118 -24.78 5.51 -1.38
CA ASP A 118 -26.22 5.31 -1.55
C ASP A 118 -26.65 5.09 -3.01
N ARG A 119 -25.85 5.56 -3.98
CA ARG A 119 -26.13 5.32 -5.41
C ARG A 119 -25.81 3.89 -5.84
N GLY A 120 -25.03 3.16 -5.05
CA GLY A 120 -24.57 1.82 -5.34
C GLY A 120 -23.70 1.73 -6.60
N GLY A 121 -23.16 0.53 -6.83
CA GLY A 121 -22.50 0.21 -8.10
C GLY A 121 -21.09 0.76 -8.26
N VAL A 122 -20.43 1.17 -7.18
CA VAL A 122 -18.99 1.40 -7.12
C VAL A 122 -18.39 0.48 -6.07
N THR A 123 -17.26 -0.12 -6.39
CA THR A 123 -16.47 -0.89 -5.43
C THR A 123 -15.03 -0.43 -5.49
N VAL A 124 -14.43 -0.22 -4.32
CA VAL A 124 -13.03 0.18 -4.20
C VAL A 124 -12.35 -0.74 -3.21
N GLU A 125 -11.19 -1.27 -3.60
CA GLU A 125 -10.40 -2.16 -2.77
C GLU A 125 -8.90 -1.95 -2.96
N LYS A 126 -8.09 -2.46 -2.03
CA LYS A 126 -6.63 -2.42 -2.15
C LYS A 126 -6.19 -3.35 -3.28
N CYS A 127 -5.39 -2.82 -4.20
CA CYS A 127 -4.87 -3.59 -5.30
C CYS A 127 -3.76 -4.53 -4.80
N SER A 128 -3.99 -5.84 -4.87
CA SER A 128 -3.01 -6.85 -4.46
C SER A 128 -2.06 -7.26 -5.59
N LYS A 129 -2.49 -7.09 -6.85
CA LYS A 129 -1.74 -7.34 -8.08
C LYS A 129 -2.19 -6.32 -9.12
N LEU A 130 -1.24 -5.70 -9.82
CA LEU A 130 -1.55 -4.77 -10.91
C LEU A 130 -2.25 -5.50 -12.07
N PRO A 131 -3.46 -5.08 -12.48
CA PRO A 131 -4.03 -5.48 -13.75
C PRO A 131 -3.20 -4.95 -14.93
N GLU A 132 -3.40 -5.55 -16.11
CA GLU A 132 -2.74 -5.11 -17.34
C GLU A 132 -3.09 -3.64 -17.62
N LEU A 133 -2.05 -2.82 -17.76
CA LEU A 133 -2.17 -1.40 -18.06
C LEU A 133 -1.90 -1.18 -19.55
N PRO A 134 -2.59 -0.22 -20.20
CA PRO A 134 -2.29 0.10 -21.58
C PRO A 134 -0.83 0.53 -21.70
N ASN A 135 -0.09 -0.07 -22.64
CA ASN A 135 1.31 0.26 -22.89
C ASN A 135 1.44 1.77 -23.12
N ARG A 136 2.06 2.45 -22.16
CA ARG A 136 2.48 3.83 -22.34
C ARG A 136 3.77 3.78 -23.12
N ASN A 137 3.69 3.86 -24.46
CA ASN A 137 4.88 4.12 -25.26
C ASN A 137 5.55 5.38 -24.67
N PRO A 138 6.84 5.33 -24.30
CA PRO A 138 7.55 6.55 -23.97
C PRO A 138 7.52 7.48 -25.20
N PRO A 139 7.41 8.80 -25.01
CA PRO A 139 7.56 9.77 -26.09
C PRO A 139 8.94 9.67 -26.75
#